data_AF-A0A9J6E0R8-F1
#
_entry.id   AF-A0A9J6E0R8-F1
#
_cell.length_a   1.000
_cell.length_b   1.000
_cell.length_c   1.000
_cell.angle_alpha   90.00
_cell.angle_beta   90.00
_cell.angle_gamma   90.00
#
_symmetry.space_group_name_H-M   'P 1'
#
loop_
_entity.id
_entity.type
_entity.pdbx_description
1 polymer ?
#
loop_
_entity_poly.entity_id
_entity_poly.type
_entity_poly.pdbx_seq_one_letter_code
_entity_poly.pdbx_strand_id
1 'polypeptide(L)'
;MLTRILLDDINIAAYLHRANERFRELEERHRRRAPGGTLDAEIIEAYCTILRIKNRHKYKDIALVLVGFHLRFRYSFESLPQSQCILCNAAECLVSGGFFIINTPDANDHVRCVREVPHLKFGDDEFHIEFHGSKHDLPLFLEQYNFHLKGVVHCPKFLENFDILEEKAKDFDLRLVL
;
A
#
# COMPACT_ATOMS: atom_id res chain seq x y z
N MET A 1 6.91 -21.91 -7.15
CA MET A 1 7.17 -20.49 -6.81
C MET A 1 6.26 -20.14 -5.66
N LEU A 2 6.80 -19.90 -4.46
CA LEU A 2 6.00 -19.56 -3.29
C LEU A 2 5.55 -18.10 -3.40
N THR A 3 4.26 -17.87 -3.59
CA THR A 3 3.70 -16.52 -3.67
C THR A 3 3.03 -16.20 -2.34
N ARG A 4 3.60 -15.30 -1.55
CA ARG A 4 3.03 -14.92 -0.25
C ARG A 4 2.25 -13.63 -0.39
N ILE A 5 1.03 -13.62 0.14
CA ILE A 5 0.08 -12.50 -0.03
C ILE A 5 -0.18 -11.94 1.36
N LEU A 6 0.40 -10.78 1.64
CA LEU A 6 0.12 -10.01 2.85
C LEU A 6 -1.16 -9.20 2.62
N LEU A 7 -2.13 -9.31 3.53
CA LEU A 7 -3.37 -8.55 3.48
C LEU A 7 -3.49 -7.70 4.74
N ASP A 8 -3.36 -6.39 4.57
CA ASP A 8 -3.61 -5.39 5.61
C ASP A 8 -4.84 -4.54 5.21
N ASP A 9 -5.94 -4.57 5.98
CA ASP A 9 -7.12 -3.72 5.73
C ASP A 9 -7.87 -3.41 7.03
N ILE A 10 -8.64 -2.32 7.08
CA ILE A 10 -9.54 -1.99 8.19
C ILE A 10 -10.71 -2.99 8.32
N ASN A 11 -11.05 -3.70 7.22
CA ASN A 11 -12.00 -4.82 7.17
C ASN A 11 -11.28 -6.15 6.93
N ILE A 12 -10.18 -6.38 7.67
CA ILE A 12 -9.28 -7.49 7.43
C ILE A 12 -10.00 -8.84 7.36
N ALA A 13 -10.98 -9.10 8.24
CA ALA A 13 -11.72 -10.37 8.26
C ALA A 13 -12.48 -10.67 6.97
N ALA A 14 -13.19 -9.68 6.41
CA ALA A 14 -13.95 -9.85 5.16
C ALA A 14 -13.01 -10.01 3.95
N TYR A 15 -11.92 -9.25 3.91
CA TYR A 15 -10.91 -9.37 2.86
C TYR A 15 -10.15 -10.69 2.91
N LEU A 16 -9.77 -11.14 4.11
CA LEU A 16 -9.12 -12.42 4.34
C LEU A 16 -10.00 -13.57 3.85
N HIS A 17 -11.29 -13.56 4.22
CA HIS A 17 -12.23 -14.58 3.76
C HIS A 17 -12.27 -14.65 2.23
N ARG A 18 -12.50 -13.50 1.56
CA ARG A 18 -12.57 -13.43 0.10
C ARG A 18 -11.26 -13.80 -0.59
N ALA A 19 -10.11 -13.40 -0.03
CA ALA A 19 -8.82 -13.75 -0.58
C ALA A 19 -8.53 -15.26 -0.46
N ASN A 20 -8.89 -15.86 0.69
CA ASN A 20 -8.80 -17.31 0.88
C ASN A 20 -9.68 -18.07 -0.12
N GLU A 21 -10.92 -17.63 -0.32
CA GLU A 21 -11.83 -18.24 -1.32
C GLU A 21 -11.23 -18.17 -2.73
N ARG A 22 -10.79 -16.99 -3.17
CA ARG A 22 -10.19 -16.81 -4.50
C ARG A 22 -8.91 -17.61 -4.68
N PHE A 23 -8.10 -17.75 -3.62
CA PHE A 23 -6.90 -18.58 -3.66
C PHE A 23 -7.26 -20.06 -3.83
N ARG A 24 -8.23 -20.58 -3.08
CA ARG A 24 -8.73 -21.96 -3.23
C ARG A 24 -9.26 -22.23 -4.64
N GLU A 25 -10.00 -21.30 -5.21
CA GLU A 25 -10.46 -21.41 -6.61
C GLU A 25 -9.30 -21.42 -7.62
N LEU A 26 -8.22 -20.67 -7.34
CA LEU A 26 -7.03 -20.64 -8.19
C LEU A 26 -6.24 -21.95 -8.07
N GLU A 27 -6.06 -22.47 -6.85
CA GLU A 27 -5.44 -23.77 -6.60
C GLU A 27 -6.19 -24.88 -7.35
N GLU A 28 -7.51 -24.92 -7.24
CA GLU A 28 -8.33 -25.95 -7.90
C GLU A 28 -8.24 -25.86 -9.43
N ARG A 29 -8.20 -24.64 -9.99
CA ARG A 29 -7.95 -24.44 -11.43
C ARG A 29 -6.54 -24.83 -11.83
N HIS A 30 -5.54 -24.54 -11.00
CA HIS A 30 -4.14 -24.88 -11.26
C HIS A 30 -3.95 -26.39 -11.27
N ARG A 31 -4.48 -27.09 -10.25
CA ARG A 31 -4.41 -28.56 -10.12
C ARG A 31 -5.01 -29.27 -11.34
N ARG A 32 -6.09 -28.73 -11.91
CA ARG A 32 -6.71 -29.26 -13.14
C ARG A 32 -5.88 -29.03 -14.41
N ARG A 33 -5.14 -27.92 -14.50
CA ARG A 33 -4.36 -27.55 -15.68
C ARG A 33 -2.95 -28.12 -15.69
N ALA A 34 -2.35 -28.28 -14.51
CA ALA A 34 -1.00 -28.78 -14.31
C ALA A 34 -1.02 -29.84 -13.18
N PRO A 35 -1.38 -31.10 -13.49
CA PRO A 35 -1.35 -32.18 -12.53
C PRO A 35 0.08 -32.33 -11.95
N GLY A 36 0.23 -32.14 -10.64
CA GLY A 36 1.52 -32.14 -9.95
C GLY A 36 2.11 -30.75 -9.66
N GLY A 37 1.51 -29.68 -10.18
CA GLY A 37 1.87 -28.31 -9.80
C GLY A 37 1.30 -27.93 -8.43
N THR A 38 2.12 -27.35 -7.56
CA THR A 38 1.69 -26.77 -6.29
C THR A 38 1.70 -25.25 -6.38
N LEU A 39 0.58 -24.65 -5.98
CA LEU A 39 0.50 -23.25 -5.65
C LEU A 39 0.51 -23.18 -4.12
N ASP A 40 1.41 -22.39 -3.54
CA ASP A 40 1.52 -22.25 -2.09
C ASP A 40 1.46 -20.76 -1.76
N ALA A 41 0.71 -20.43 -0.72
CA ALA A 41 0.55 -19.09 -0.22
C ALA A 41 0.39 -19.06 1.29
N GLU A 42 1.01 -18.05 1.88
CA GLU A 42 0.80 -17.66 3.26
C GLU A 42 -0.02 -16.38 3.26
N ILE A 43 -1.13 -16.38 4.01
CA ILE A 43 -1.98 -15.21 4.22
C ILE A 43 -1.85 -14.80 5.68
N ILE A 44 -1.41 -13.56 5.92
CA ILE A 44 -1.16 -13.01 7.25
C ILE A 44 -2.16 -11.89 7.53
N GLU A 45 -2.87 -12.01 8.65
CA GLU A 45 -3.70 -10.95 9.23
C GLU A 45 -2.83 -10.02 10.08
N ALA A 46 -2.62 -8.78 9.62
CA ALA A 46 -1.85 -7.79 10.35
C ALA A 46 -2.09 -6.37 9.84
N TYR A 47 -2.13 -5.41 10.78
CA TYR A 47 -1.93 -3.99 10.50
C TYR A 47 -0.44 -3.72 10.24
N CYS A 48 0.00 -3.71 8.99
CA CYS A 48 1.42 -3.65 8.62
C CYS A 48 2.00 -2.22 8.70
N THR A 49 1.15 -1.22 8.92
CA THR A 49 1.55 0.16 9.26
C THR A 49 2.07 0.29 10.69
N ILE A 50 1.72 -0.61 11.62
CA ILE A 50 2.12 -0.51 13.04
C ILE A 50 2.76 -1.80 13.57
N LEU A 51 2.57 -2.93 12.89
CA LEU A 51 3.08 -4.23 13.33
C LEU A 51 4.21 -4.70 12.41
N ARG A 52 5.28 -5.21 13.02
CA ARG A 52 6.38 -5.86 12.31
C ARG A 52 5.96 -7.25 11.81
N ILE A 53 5.96 -7.45 10.50
CA ILE A 53 5.44 -8.64 9.82
C ILE A 53 6.39 -9.83 9.89
N LYS A 54 7.70 -9.61 9.99
CA LYS A 54 8.70 -10.68 10.11
C LYS A 54 8.37 -11.71 11.20
N ASN A 55 7.83 -11.22 12.32
CA ASN A 55 7.47 -12.06 13.46
C ASN A 55 6.21 -12.91 13.23
N ARG A 56 5.41 -12.59 12.20
CA ARG A 56 4.17 -13.28 11.85
C ARG A 56 4.31 -14.30 10.72
N HIS A 57 5.43 -14.28 10.00
CA HIS A 57 5.72 -15.35 9.06
C HIS A 57 5.85 -16.70 9.79
N LYS A 58 5.26 -17.73 9.19
CA LYS A 58 5.39 -19.14 9.53
C LYS A 58 6.86 -19.58 9.52
N TYR A 59 7.65 -19.01 8.61
CA TYR A 59 9.07 -19.29 8.45
C TYR A 59 9.88 -18.06 8.86
N LYS A 60 10.83 -18.21 9.79
CA LYS A 60 11.61 -17.09 10.37
C LYS A 60 12.77 -16.64 9.50
N ASP A 61 13.26 -17.54 8.67
CA ASP A 61 14.34 -17.42 7.69
C ASP A 61 13.81 -17.04 6.30
N ILE A 62 12.68 -16.35 6.26
CA ILE A 62 12.04 -15.94 5.01
C ILE A 62 12.94 -15.00 4.21
N ALA A 63 13.06 -15.30 2.91
CA ALA A 63 13.75 -14.50 1.92
C ALA A 63 12.79 -14.21 0.77
N LEU A 64 12.53 -12.93 0.52
CA LEU A 64 11.62 -12.44 -0.50
C LEU A 64 12.41 -11.82 -1.64
N VAL A 65 12.04 -12.11 -2.89
CA VAL A 65 12.64 -11.47 -4.08
C VAL A 65 11.84 -10.26 -4.56
N LEU A 66 10.58 -10.19 -4.15
CA LEU A 66 9.63 -9.16 -4.54
C LEU A 66 8.66 -8.91 -3.39
N VAL A 67 8.48 -7.65 -3.04
CA VAL A 67 7.41 -7.19 -2.15
C VAL A 67 6.57 -6.18 -2.92
N GLY A 68 5.27 -6.45 -3.02
CA GLY A 68 4.32 -5.55 -3.66
C GLY A 68 3.41 -4.90 -2.63
N PHE A 69 3.23 -3.58 -2.72
CA PHE A 69 2.26 -2.85 -1.92
C PHE A 69 1.30 -2.09 -2.83
N HIS A 70 0.08 -2.61 -2.96
CA HIS A 70 -0.88 -2.11 -3.93
C HIS A 70 -2.10 -1.45 -3.27
N LEU A 71 -2.38 -0.20 -3.65
CA LEU A 71 -3.58 0.58 -3.36
C LEU A 71 -3.88 0.82 -1.86
N ARG A 72 -2.96 0.45 -0.97
CA ARG A 72 -3.10 0.61 0.47
C ARG A 72 -1.99 1.43 1.13
N PHE A 73 -1.02 1.94 0.35
CA PHE A 73 0.12 2.75 0.85
C PHE A 73 -0.31 4.10 1.46
N ARG A 74 -1.61 4.31 1.60
CA ARG A 74 -2.27 5.58 1.86
C ARG A 74 -2.64 5.75 3.34
N TYR A 75 -2.57 4.68 4.14
CA TYR A 75 -2.71 4.71 5.60
C TYR A 75 -1.36 4.72 6.34
N SER A 76 -0.24 4.49 5.64
CA SER A 76 1.09 4.55 6.23
C SER A 76 1.58 5.96 6.55
N PHE A 77 0.99 6.98 5.94
CA PHE A 77 1.42 8.37 6.09
C PHE A 77 0.49 9.20 6.97
N GLU A 78 -0.31 8.54 7.80
CA GLU A 78 -0.92 9.24 8.93
C GLU A 78 0.19 9.78 9.86
N SER A 79 1.29 9.04 10.00
CA SER A 79 2.44 9.47 10.78
C SER A 79 3.76 8.91 10.23
N LEU A 80 4.86 9.62 10.49
CA LEU A 80 6.20 9.18 10.13
C LEU A 80 6.55 7.77 10.67
N PRO A 81 6.22 7.40 11.94
CA PRO A 81 6.45 6.04 12.43
C PRO A 81 5.74 4.95 11.62
N GLN A 82 4.51 5.21 11.16
CA GLN A 82 3.79 4.24 10.33
C GLN A 82 4.47 4.04 8.97
N SER A 83 4.98 5.12 8.37
CA SER A 83 5.68 5.07 7.09
C SER A 83 6.99 4.28 7.21
N GLN A 84 7.74 4.53 8.28
CA GLN A 84 8.96 3.78 8.59
C GLN A 84 8.67 2.30 8.87
N CYS A 85 7.54 1.98 9.51
CA CYS A 85 7.15 0.59 9.75
C CYS A 85 6.92 -0.17 8.44
N ILE A 86 6.24 0.44 7.46
CA ILE A 86 6.06 -0.20 6.15
C ILE A 86 7.38 -0.39 5.42
N LEU A 87 8.24 0.62 5.38
CA LEU A 87 9.57 0.52 4.75
C LEU A 87 10.40 -0.60 5.39
N CYS A 88 10.39 -0.68 6.72
CA CYS A 88 11.02 -1.77 7.48
C CYS A 88 10.45 -3.14 7.08
N ASN A 89 9.12 -3.27 7.07
CA ASN A 89 8.44 -4.51 6.70
C ASN A 89 8.73 -4.94 5.25
N ALA A 90 8.87 -3.98 4.34
CA ALA A 90 9.20 -4.24 2.95
C ALA A 90 10.66 -4.68 2.77
N ALA A 91 11.59 -4.00 3.42
CA ALA A 91 13.03 -4.22 3.24
C ALA A 91 13.56 -5.42 4.03
N GLU A 92 13.08 -5.65 5.26
CA GLU A 92 13.76 -6.54 6.21
C GLU A 92 13.87 -8.00 5.75
N CYS A 93 12.91 -8.46 4.95
CA CYS A 93 12.92 -9.82 4.39
C CYS A 93 13.27 -9.85 2.90
N LEU A 94 13.57 -8.69 2.29
CA LEU A 94 13.94 -8.58 0.89
C LEU A 94 15.39 -8.99 0.71
N VAL A 95 15.66 -9.90 -0.23
CA VAL A 95 17.03 -10.26 -0.58
C VAL A 95 17.72 -9.11 -1.29
N SER A 96 19.06 -9.07 -1.21
CA SER A 96 19.84 -8.12 -2.02
C SER A 96 19.51 -8.29 -3.51
N GLY A 97 19.20 -7.19 -4.18
CA GLY A 97 18.73 -7.18 -5.58
C GLY A 97 17.24 -7.50 -5.77
N GLY A 98 16.49 -7.74 -4.69
CA GLY A 98 15.03 -7.82 -4.73
C GLY A 98 14.37 -6.46 -4.94
N PHE A 99 13.07 -6.48 -5.27
CA PHE A 99 12.31 -5.27 -5.56
C PHE A 99 11.19 -5.02 -4.55
N PHE A 100 11.07 -3.76 -4.13
CA PHE A 100 9.88 -3.25 -3.45
C PHE A 100 9.08 -2.38 -4.43
N ILE A 101 7.87 -2.82 -4.78
CA ILE A 101 7.01 -2.13 -5.75
C ILE A 101 5.82 -1.53 -5.02
N ILE A 102 5.64 -0.22 -5.17
CA ILE A 102 4.49 0.51 -4.65
C ILE A 102 3.71 1.18 -5.79
N ASN A 103 2.42 1.42 -5.56
CA ASN A 103 1.66 2.38 -6.35
C ASN A 103 1.04 3.43 -5.42
N THR A 104 1.35 4.69 -5.68
CA THR A 104 0.81 5.80 -4.89
C THR A 104 0.38 6.95 -5.81
N PRO A 105 -0.67 7.70 -5.47
CA PRO A 105 -1.01 8.94 -6.18
C PRO A 105 0.15 9.94 -6.12
N ASP A 106 0.33 10.71 -7.19
CA ASP A 106 1.30 11.81 -7.20
C ASP A 106 0.75 13.00 -6.40
N ALA A 107 1.37 13.28 -5.25
CA ALA A 107 1.01 14.42 -4.43
C ALA A 107 1.20 15.76 -5.15
N ASN A 108 2.21 15.89 -6.00
CA ASN A 108 2.45 17.13 -6.74
C ASN A 108 1.30 17.40 -7.71
N ASP A 109 0.77 16.35 -8.33
CA ASP A 109 -0.37 16.47 -9.23
C ASP A 109 -1.65 16.87 -8.47
N HIS A 110 -1.89 16.31 -7.29
CA HIS A 110 -3.01 16.73 -6.44
C HIS A 110 -2.90 18.21 -6.02
N VAL A 111 -1.71 18.63 -5.58
CA VAL A 111 -1.45 20.02 -5.16
C VAL A 111 -1.58 20.97 -6.36
N ARG A 112 -1.13 20.57 -7.54
CA ARG A 112 -1.32 21.33 -8.79
C ARG A 112 -2.81 21.50 -9.10
N CYS A 113 -3.56 20.41 -9.11
CA CYS A 113 -5.00 20.43 -9.41
C CYS A 113 -5.78 21.33 -8.44
N VAL A 114 -5.55 21.22 -7.12
CA VAL A 114 -6.29 22.03 -6.13
C VAL A 114 -5.93 23.53 -6.18
N ARG A 115 -4.71 23.88 -6.64
CA ARG A 115 -4.31 25.28 -6.84
C ARG A 115 -5.08 25.93 -7.98
N GLU A 116 -5.37 25.18 -9.05
CA GLU A 116 -6.02 25.66 -10.28
C GLU A 116 -7.54 25.90 -10.12
N VAL A 117 -8.23 25.17 -9.24
CA VAL A 117 -9.68 25.33 -9.00
C VAL A 117 -9.98 26.36 -7.92
N PRO A 118 -11.03 27.19 -7.98
CA PRO A 118 -11.24 28.28 -7.01
C PRO A 118 -11.51 27.81 -5.57
N HIS A 119 -12.00 26.59 -5.40
CA HIS A 119 -12.33 25.93 -4.12
C HIS A 119 -11.32 24.82 -3.82
N LEU A 120 -11.29 24.31 -2.58
CA LEU A 120 -10.38 23.23 -2.16
C LEU A 120 -10.81 21.83 -2.62
N LYS A 121 -11.63 21.74 -3.67
CA LYS A 121 -12.17 20.49 -4.20
C LYS A 121 -12.00 20.44 -5.71
N PHE A 122 -11.50 19.33 -6.23
CA PHE A 122 -11.38 19.11 -7.67
C PHE A 122 -11.85 17.71 -8.05
N GLY A 123 -12.27 17.55 -9.31
CA GLY A 123 -12.89 16.35 -9.85
C GLY A 123 -14.36 16.58 -10.24
N ASP A 124 -15.12 15.49 -10.33
CA ASP A 124 -16.52 15.43 -10.73
C ASP A 124 -17.38 14.55 -9.79
N ASP A 125 -18.58 14.21 -10.24
CA ASP A 125 -19.55 13.39 -9.49
C ASP A 125 -19.12 11.92 -9.35
N GLU A 126 -18.26 11.42 -10.25
CA GLU A 126 -17.73 10.06 -10.21
C GLU A 126 -16.49 9.99 -9.31
N PHE A 127 -15.62 10.99 -9.37
CA PHE A 127 -14.40 11.06 -8.59
C PHE A 127 -14.08 12.50 -8.17
N HIS A 128 -13.84 12.72 -6.88
CA HIS A 128 -13.29 14.00 -6.43
C HIS A 128 -12.39 13.88 -5.21
N ILE A 129 -11.51 14.85 -5.09
CA ILE A 129 -10.66 15.08 -3.92
C ILE A 129 -11.03 16.42 -3.31
N GLU A 130 -11.13 16.46 -1.99
CA GLU A 130 -11.43 17.66 -1.21
C GLU A 130 -10.38 17.82 -0.10
N PHE A 131 -9.62 18.90 -0.18
CA PHE A 131 -8.64 19.31 0.82
C PHE A 131 -9.31 20.09 1.94
N HIS A 132 -8.70 20.05 3.12
CA HIS A 132 -9.10 20.85 4.27
C HIS A 132 -8.23 22.12 4.37
N GLY A 133 -8.66 23.09 5.18
CA GLY A 133 -7.86 24.28 5.48
C GLY A 133 -8.01 25.43 4.46
N SER A 134 -6.87 25.98 4.01
CA SER A 134 -6.79 27.19 3.17
C SER A 134 -5.82 26.98 2.01
N LYS A 135 -6.11 27.61 0.86
CA LYS A 135 -5.22 27.59 -0.31
C LYS A 135 -3.82 28.17 -0.05
N HIS A 136 -3.73 29.11 0.89
CA HIS A 136 -2.46 29.76 1.23
C HIS A 136 -1.56 28.86 2.08
N ASP A 137 -2.17 27.91 2.77
CA ASP A 137 -1.52 26.95 3.67
C ASP A 137 -1.62 25.53 3.09
N LEU A 138 -1.57 25.40 1.76
CA LEU A 138 -1.66 24.08 1.15
C LEU A 138 -0.50 23.21 1.65
N PRO A 139 -0.80 22.06 2.24
CA PRO A 139 0.18 21.24 2.92
C PRO A 139 1.27 20.75 1.98
N LEU A 140 2.49 20.74 2.50
CA LEU A 140 3.62 20.09 1.86
C LEU A 140 3.68 18.59 2.22
N PHE A 141 3.13 18.16 3.37
CA PHE A 141 3.27 16.79 3.90
C PHE A 141 2.15 16.40 4.89
N LEU A 142 1.77 15.11 4.91
CA LEU A 142 0.99 14.43 5.98
C LEU A 142 -0.37 15.02 6.32
N GLU A 143 -0.89 15.96 5.54
CA GLU A 143 -2.23 16.48 5.78
C GLU A 143 -3.27 15.61 5.11
N GLN A 144 -4.41 15.51 5.80
CA GLN A 144 -5.53 14.71 5.38
C GLN A 144 -6.29 15.42 4.26
N TYR A 145 -6.71 14.68 3.24
CA TYR A 145 -7.72 15.09 2.27
C TYR A 145 -8.81 14.02 2.19
N ASN A 146 -10.02 14.42 1.83
CA ASN A 146 -11.11 13.51 1.56
C ASN A 146 -11.01 13.03 0.11
N PHE A 147 -11.05 11.72 -0.09
CA PHE A 147 -11.11 11.11 -1.41
C PHE A 147 -12.46 10.45 -1.60
N HIS A 148 -13.10 10.74 -2.72
CA HIS A 148 -14.37 10.16 -3.11
C HIS A 148 -14.23 9.46 -4.46
N LEU A 149 -14.73 8.23 -4.53
CA LEU A 149 -14.97 7.49 -5.75
C LEU A 149 -16.35 6.84 -5.65
N LYS A 150 -17.26 7.25 -6.53
CA LYS A 150 -18.67 6.92 -6.49
C LYS A 150 -18.89 5.41 -6.47
N GLY A 151 -19.72 4.95 -5.53
CA GLY A 151 -20.03 3.53 -5.36
C GLY A 151 -18.88 2.66 -4.84
N VAL A 152 -17.70 3.24 -4.57
CA VAL A 152 -16.52 2.50 -4.11
C VAL A 152 -16.07 2.95 -2.72
N VAL A 153 -15.75 4.23 -2.55
CA VAL A 153 -15.17 4.71 -1.28
C VAL A 153 -15.37 6.21 -1.09
N HIS A 154 -15.59 6.62 0.15
CA HIS A 154 -15.42 7.99 0.62
C HIS A 154 -14.62 7.94 1.92
N CYS A 155 -13.34 8.31 1.87
CA CYS A 155 -12.45 8.14 3.01
C CYS A 155 -11.38 9.24 3.10
N PRO A 156 -10.87 9.51 4.31
CA PRO A 156 -9.68 10.33 4.48
C PRO A 156 -8.43 9.63 3.92
N LYS A 157 -7.51 10.42 3.36
CA LYS A 157 -6.20 10.00 2.85
C LYS A 157 -5.15 11.03 3.19
N PHE A 158 -3.88 10.64 3.17
CA PHE A 158 -2.76 11.53 3.45
C PHE A 158 -2.00 11.86 2.19
N LEU A 159 -1.54 13.11 2.08
CA LEU A 159 -0.69 13.54 0.98
C LEU A 159 0.72 12.98 1.17
N GLU A 160 1.15 12.15 0.22
CA GLU A 160 2.45 11.49 0.25
C GLU A 160 3.44 12.22 -0.66
N ASN A 161 4.41 12.87 -0.06
CA ASN A 161 5.51 13.42 -0.84
C ASN A 161 6.55 12.33 -1.12
N PHE A 162 6.71 12.08 -2.42
CA PHE A 162 7.59 11.03 -2.91
C PHE A 162 9.07 11.25 -2.58
N ASP A 163 9.54 12.51 -2.54
CA ASP A 163 10.94 12.81 -2.22
C ASP A 163 11.27 12.42 -0.77
N ILE A 164 10.34 12.66 0.16
CA ILE A 164 10.51 12.22 1.56
C ILE A 164 10.46 10.69 1.65
N LEU A 165 9.53 10.04 0.93
CA LEU A 165 9.49 8.59 0.89
C LEU A 165 10.83 8.02 0.39
N GLU A 166 11.33 8.53 -0.73
CA GLU A 166 12.60 8.10 -1.33
C GLU A 166 13.75 8.28 -0.34
N GLU A 167 13.84 9.45 0.30
CA GLU A 167 14.89 9.72 1.28
C GLU A 167 14.79 8.77 2.48
N LYS A 168 13.58 8.50 2.97
CA LYS A 168 13.36 7.57 4.09
C LYS A 168 13.61 6.12 3.71
N ALA A 169 13.40 5.74 2.45
CA ALA A 169 13.66 4.39 1.98
C ALA A 169 15.17 4.04 2.05
N LYS A 170 16.05 5.03 1.93
CA LYS A 170 17.51 4.85 2.06
C LYS A 170 17.93 4.36 3.44
N ASP A 171 17.20 4.74 4.49
CA ASP A 171 17.43 4.25 5.87
C ASP A 171 17.26 2.72 5.99
N PHE A 172 16.66 2.07 4.98
CA PHE A 172 16.38 0.63 4.91
C PHE A 172 17.09 -0.07 3.74
N ASP A 173 18.18 0.51 3.23
CA ASP A 173 18.96 -0.01 2.09
C ASP A 173 18.14 -0.17 0.79
N LEU A 174 17.02 0.54 0.68
CA LEU A 174 16.24 0.62 -0.56
C LEU A 174 16.74 1.78 -1.41
N ARG A 175 16.76 1.56 -2.73
CA ARG A 175 17.10 2.58 -3.72
C ARG A 175 16.01 2.64 -4.78
N LEU A 176 15.63 3.85 -5.16
CA LEU A 176 14.69 4.07 -6.25
C LEU A 176 15.22 3.48 -7.57
N VAL A 177 14.33 2.82 -8.29
CA VAL A 177 14.55 2.31 -9.65
C VAL A 177 13.43 2.87 -10.52
N LEU A 178 13.81 3.49 -11.65
CA LEU A 178 12.91 4.07 -12.64
C LEU A 178 12.98 3.28 -13.95
#